data_AF-A0A6V7NFE3-F1
#
_entry.id   AF-A0A6V7NFE3-F1
#
_cell.length_a   1.000
_cell.length_b   1.000
_cell.length_c   1.000
_cell.angle_alpha   90.00
_cell.angle_beta   90.00
_cell.angle_gamma   90.00
#
_symmetry.space_group_name_H-M   'P 1'
#
loop_
_entity.id
_entity.type
_entity.pdbx_description
1 polymer ?
#
loop_
_entity_poly.entity_id
_entity_poly.type
_entity_poly.pdbx_seq_one_letter_code
_entity_poly.pdbx_strand_id
1 'polypeptide(L)'
;MALGVALHCSPNRSLKARFLPRRALWICAVAVCDDDVALPPRPLSFALALFRSRSRSRPALIGFFGRAHDLDPMRRESIHAASDRYSILLAKFFLLPVPLLRRYSCALELTLAHHVVDRAPNCEDILMSFVAAVDGVELVLVEGKGVRDWGNPRNRPCRRQRGSCGCGWWWRQRQEHVRRRRQQRRLRAKEEGGGGGRRRRRTRKWRGGRREEEEGGGGRREEKMM
;
A
#
# COMPACT_ATOMS: atom_id res chain seq x y z
N MET A 1 -9.48 40.34 -10.71
CA MET A 1 -8.37 39.84 -11.55
C MET A 1 -8.85 38.59 -12.28
N ALA A 2 -8.58 38.46 -13.58
CA ALA A 2 -8.86 37.22 -14.30
C ALA A 2 -7.81 36.15 -13.96
N LEU A 3 -8.24 34.90 -13.75
CA LEU A 3 -7.34 33.76 -13.58
C LEU A 3 -6.83 33.32 -14.96
N GLY A 4 -5.71 33.90 -15.38
CA GLY A 4 -5.07 33.55 -16.65
C GLY A 4 -4.54 32.11 -16.66
N VAL A 5 -4.97 31.32 -17.64
CA VAL A 5 -4.40 29.99 -17.91
C VAL A 5 -3.18 30.18 -18.82
N ALA A 6 -2.00 29.81 -18.32
CA ALA A 6 -0.75 29.85 -19.07
C ALA A 6 -0.28 28.43 -19.44
N LEU A 7 -0.22 28.13 -20.73
CA LEU A 7 0.40 26.90 -21.23
C LEU A 7 1.93 27.05 -21.22
N HIS A 8 2.64 26.07 -20.66
CA HIS A 8 4.11 26.02 -20.70
C HIS A 8 4.58 24.62 -21.04
N CYS A 9 4.98 24.45 -22.30
CA CYS A 9 5.50 23.21 -22.87
C CYS A 9 6.92 22.95 -22.39
N SER A 10 7.18 21.74 -21.88
CA SER A 10 8.53 21.26 -21.58
C SER A 10 9.11 20.58 -22.84
N PRO A 11 10.31 20.95 -23.32
CA PRO A 11 11.00 20.16 -24.34
C PRO A 11 11.57 18.85 -23.77
N ASN A 12 11.79 18.79 -22.45
CA ASN A 12 12.22 17.58 -21.75
C ASN A 12 11.03 16.62 -21.59
N ARG A 13 11.19 15.38 -22.09
CA ARG A 13 10.20 14.30 -22.07
C ARG A 13 10.27 13.38 -20.84
N SER A 14 11.27 13.53 -19.96
CA SER A 14 11.37 12.73 -18.73
C SER A 14 10.19 13.03 -17.80
N LEU A 15 9.55 11.97 -17.25
CA LEU A 15 8.37 12.12 -16.39
C LEU A 15 8.65 13.03 -15.19
N LYS A 16 9.86 12.98 -14.62
CA LYS A 16 10.27 13.84 -13.49
C LYS A 16 10.15 15.34 -13.77
N ALA A 17 10.11 15.76 -15.04
CA ALA A 17 9.94 17.15 -15.44
C ALA A 17 8.60 17.76 -14.94
N ARG A 18 7.60 16.93 -14.61
CA ARG A 18 6.34 17.36 -13.96
C ARG A 18 6.56 17.96 -12.55
N PHE A 19 7.70 17.69 -11.92
CA PHE A 19 8.02 18.16 -10.56
C PHE A 19 9.03 19.31 -10.52
N LEU A 20 9.46 19.87 -11.66
CA LEU A 20 10.41 20.98 -11.67
C LEU A 20 9.78 22.27 -11.09
N PRO A 21 10.40 22.95 -10.12
CA PRO A 21 9.86 24.16 -9.53
C PRO A 21 9.87 25.32 -10.53
N ARG A 22 8.69 25.82 -10.89
CA ARG A 22 8.52 26.91 -11.87
C ARG A 22 8.46 28.26 -11.16
N ARG A 23 9.23 29.24 -11.64
CA ARG A 23 9.31 30.61 -11.05
C ARG A 23 7.96 31.35 -11.00
N ALA A 24 6.99 30.98 -11.83
CA ALA A 24 5.64 31.52 -11.83
C ALA A 24 4.73 31.00 -10.69
N LEU A 25 5.20 30.05 -9.86
CA LEU A 25 4.41 29.46 -8.78
C LEU A 25 4.62 30.21 -7.46
N TRP A 26 3.82 31.27 -7.26
CA TRP A 26 3.71 32.04 -6.01
C TRP A 26 2.76 31.37 -4.99
N ILE A 27 2.35 30.12 -5.24
CA ILE A 27 1.30 29.40 -4.52
C ILE A 27 1.87 28.38 -3.54
N CYS A 28 1.23 28.20 -2.38
CA CYS A 28 1.71 27.27 -1.35
C CYS A 28 1.53 25.78 -1.71
N ALA A 29 0.57 25.50 -2.60
CA ALA A 29 0.15 24.16 -3.01
C ALA A 29 0.25 24.02 -4.53
N VAL A 30 0.79 22.90 -5.02
CA VAL A 30 0.80 22.54 -6.44
C VAL A 30 -0.07 21.30 -6.64
N ALA A 31 -0.88 21.29 -7.69
CA ALA A 31 -1.57 20.09 -8.15
C ALA A 31 -0.76 19.47 -9.29
N VAL A 32 -0.41 18.19 -9.15
CA VAL A 32 0.08 17.35 -10.25
C VAL A 32 -1.04 16.41 -10.65
N CYS A 33 -1.25 16.24 -11.96
CA CYS A 33 -2.32 15.44 -12.54
C CYS A 33 -1.81 14.83 -13.86
N ASP A 34 -2.15 13.58 -14.15
CA ASP A 34 -2.08 13.05 -15.51
C ASP A 34 -3.26 13.60 -16.34
N ASP A 35 -3.09 13.72 -17.65
CA ASP A 35 -4.12 14.15 -18.61
C ASP A 35 -5.23 13.11 -18.81
N ASP A 36 -5.02 11.88 -18.36
CA ASP A 36 -5.99 10.77 -18.39
C ASP A 36 -6.88 10.66 -17.13
N VAL A 37 -6.84 11.63 -16.21
CA VAL A 37 -7.58 11.60 -14.93
C VAL A 37 -8.78 12.54 -14.91
N ALA A 38 -9.92 12.02 -14.44
CA ALA A 38 -11.13 12.79 -14.20
C ALA A 38 -11.49 12.84 -12.71
N LEU A 39 -11.59 14.06 -12.17
CA LEU A 39 -11.89 14.33 -10.76
C LEU A 39 -13.18 15.16 -10.64
N PRO A 40 -14.26 14.62 -10.02
CA PRO A 40 -15.46 15.40 -9.79
C PRO A 40 -15.20 16.55 -8.79
N PRO A 41 -15.95 17.68 -8.86
CA PRO A 41 -15.69 18.84 -8.01
C PRO A 41 -15.74 18.58 -6.51
N ARG A 42 -16.65 17.70 -6.03
CA ARG A 42 -16.80 17.43 -4.58
C ARG A 42 -15.54 16.79 -3.95
N PRO A 43 -15.00 15.65 -4.45
CA PRO A 43 -13.71 15.12 -4.01
C PRO A 43 -12.55 16.12 -4.09
N LEU A 44 -12.45 16.89 -5.19
CA LEU A 44 -11.36 17.86 -5.39
C LEU A 44 -11.42 19.00 -4.37
N SER A 45 -12.60 19.59 -4.14
CA SER A 45 -12.80 20.63 -3.12
C SER A 45 -12.50 20.11 -1.70
N PHE A 46 -12.84 18.86 -1.40
CA PHE A 46 -12.49 18.24 -0.11
C PHE A 46 -10.97 18.06 0.04
N ALA A 47 -10.27 17.56 -0.98
CA ALA A 47 -8.81 17.43 -0.94
C ALA A 47 -8.11 18.79 -0.79
N LEU A 48 -8.59 19.83 -1.48
CA LEU A 48 -8.08 21.20 -1.34
C LEU A 48 -8.34 21.80 0.05
N ALA A 49 -9.50 21.53 0.66
CA ALA A 49 -9.80 21.93 2.04
C ALA A 49 -8.90 21.20 3.05
N LEU A 50 -8.71 19.89 2.88
CA LEU A 50 -7.84 19.05 3.72
C LEU A 50 -6.36 19.46 3.60
N PHE A 51 -5.92 19.86 2.41
CA PHE A 51 -4.58 20.43 2.21
C PHE A 51 -4.43 21.74 3.00
N ARG A 52 -5.41 22.64 2.90
CA ARG A 52 -5.42 23.95 3.58
C ARG A 52 -5.50 23.85 5.11
N SER A 53 -6.14 22.82 5.67
CA SER A 53 -6.15 22.60 7.12
C SER A 53 -4.82 22.03 7.60
N ARG A 54 -4.32 20.96 6.96
CA ARG A 54 -3.04 20.30 7.32
C ARG A 54 -1.81 21.19 7.15
N SER A 55 -1.79 22.08 6.16
CA SER A 55 -0.68 23.01 5.88
C SER A 55 -0.25 23.91 7.06
N ARG A 56 -1.06 24.02 8.13
CA ARG A 56 -0.73 24.79 9.33
C ARG A 56 -0.06 23.98 10.46
N SER A 57 -0.03 22.65 10.37
CA SER A 57 0.41 21.79 11.50
C SER A 57 1.21 20.55 11.08
N ARG A 58 0.85 19.88 9.98
CA ARG A 58 1.65 18.79 9.39
C ARG A 58 1.57 18.84 7.86
N PRO A 59 2.68 19.12 7.14
CA PRO A 59 2.72 19.02 5.69
C PRO A 59 2.26 17.65 5.20
N ALA A 60 1.48 17.63 4.12
CA ALA A 60 0.92 16.40 3.56
C ALA A 60 0.97 16.40 2.03
N LEU A 61 1.25 15.22 1.46
CA LEU A 61 1.05 14.89 0.05
C LEU A 61 -0.34 14.24 -0.05
N ILE A 62 -1.29 14.89 -0.72
CA ILE A 62 -2.70 14.46 -0.71
C ILE A 62 -3.12 14.00 -2.11
N GLY A 63 -3.41 12.71 -2.28
CA GLY A 63 -3.72 12.12 -3.59
C GLY A 63 -4.93 11.19 -3.57
N PHE A 64 -5.42 10.82 -4.75
CA PHE A 64 -6.57 9.89 -4.91
C PHE A 64 -6.17 8.46 -5.33
N PHE A 65 -4.89 8.23 -5.64
CA PHE A 65 -4.43 7.00 -6.29
C PHE A 65 -3.32 6.33 -5.47
N GLY A 66 -3.70 5.55 -4.45
CA GLY A 66 -2.77 4.81 -3.62
C GLY A 66 -2.20 3.54 -4.26
N ARG A 67 -0.97 3.18 -3.89
CA ARG A 67 -0.36 1.85 -4.06
C ARG A 67 0.39 1.46 -2.79
N ALA A 68 0.68 0.17 -2.65
CA ALA A 68 1.59 -0.35 -1.63
C ALA A 68 2.82 -0.98 -2.29
N HIS A 69 3.99 -0.72 -1.71
CA HIS A 69 5.05 -1.71 -1.70
C HIS A 69 4.77 -2.72 -0.57
N ASP A 70 5.12 -3.97 -0.80
CA ASP A 70 5.31 -5.04 0.18
C ASP A 70 6.81 -5.39 0.17
N LEU A 71 7.34 -6.02 1.22
CA LEU A 71 8.75 -6.42 1.28
C LEU A 71 8.81 -7.94 1.39
N ASP A 72 9.55 -8.60 0.49
CA ASP A 72 9.88 -10.01 0.68
C ASP A 72 11.08 -10.10 1.65
N PRO A 73 10.89 -10.55 2.91
CA PRO A 73 11.96 -10.58 3.90
C PRO A 73 13.03 -11.63 3.60
N MET A 74 12.72 -12.64 2.77
CA MET A 74 13.68 -13.69 2.38
C MET A 74 14.65 -13.20 1.31
N ARG A 75 14.18 -12.27 0.46
CA ARG A 75 14.95 -11.72 -0.67
C ARG A 75 15.48 -10.31 -0.43
N ARG A 76 14.91 -9.59 0.55
CA ARG A 76 15.06 -8.13 0.77
C ARG A 76 14.64 -7.30 -0.46
N GLU A 77 13.79 -7.87 -1.31
CA GLU A 77 13.24 -7.26 -2.53
C GLU A 77 11.90 -6.57 -2.22
N SER A 78 11.70 -5.36 -2.73
CA SER A 78 10.40 -4.68 -2.67
C SER A 78 9.50 -5.14 -3.82
N ILE A 79 8.25 -5.49 -3.49
CA ILE A 79 7.26 -6.04 -4.42
C ILE A 79 6.06 -5.09 -4.49
N HIS A 80 5.62 -4.74 -5.70
CA HIS A 80 4.37 -3.99 -5.88
C HIS A 80 3.17 -4.87 -5.54
N ALA A 81 2.42 -4.51 -4.50
CA ALA A 81 1.32 -5.32 -3.98
C ALA A 81 -0.03 -4.62 -4.08
N ALA A 82 -1.07 -5.42 -4.33
CA ALA A 82 -2.45 -5.01 -4.08
C ALA A 82 -2.77 -5.28 -2.61
N SER A 83 -2.64 -4.25 -1.77
CA SER A 83 -3.02 -4.26 -0.36
C SER A 83 -4.26 -3.37 -0.13
N ASP A 84 -4.91 -3.63 1.00
CA ASP A 84 -5.75 -2.72 1.78
C ASP A 84 -5.05 -1.43 2.26
N ARG A 85 -3.73 -1.48 2.41
CA ARG A 85 -2.86 -0.36 2.83
C ARG A 85 -2.24 0.35 1.62
N TYR A 86 -1.69 1.54 1.86
CA TYR A 86 -0.90 2.30 0.90
C TYR A 86 0.40 2.80 1.53
N SER A 87 1.43 2.97 0.70
CA SER A 87 2.74 3.55 1.04
C SER A 87 3.35 4.38 -0.10
N ILE A 88 2.60 4.55 -1.20
CA ILE A 88 2.94 5.32 -2.40
C ILE A 88 1.66 6.04 -2.86
N LEU A 89 1.77 7.31 -3.26
CA LEU A 89 0.71 8.04 -3.95
C LEU A 89 1.14 8.32 -5.40
N LEU A 90 0.33 7.91 -6.37
CA LEU A 90 0.66 8.04 -7.79
C LEU A 90 0.48 9.46 -8.32
N ALA A 91 1.37 9.90 -9.22
CA ALA A 91 1.31 11.23 -9.84
C ALA A 91 0.08 11.46 -10.74
N LYS A 92 -0.69 10.39 -11.01
CA LYS A 92 -2.07 10.41 -11.52
C LYS A 92 -2.88 11.59 -10.96
N PHE A 93 -2.89 11.76 -9.63
CA PHE A 93 -3.20 13.05 -9.01
C PHE A 93 -2.69 13.14 -7.58
N PHE A 94 -1.97 14.22 -7.26
CA PHE A 94 -1.81 14.71 -5.89
C PHE A 94 -1.62 16.23 -5.77
N LEU A 95 -1.98 16.75 -4.60
CA LEU A 95 -1.61 18.07 -4.09
C LEU A 95 -0.33 17.94 -3.26
N LEU A 96 0.71 18.72 -3.57
CA LEU A 96 1.96 18.76 -2.80
C LEU A 96 2.35 20.18 -2.36
N PRO A 97 3.05 20.33 -1.22
CA PRO A 97 3.61 21.61 -0.80
C PRO A 97 4.85 21.97 -1.61
N VAL A 98 5.02 23.25 -1.98
CA VAL A 98 6.16 23.70 -2.82
C VAL A 98 7.55 23.38 -2.23
N PRO A 99 7.80 23.38 -0.90
CA PRO A 99 9.07 22.88 -0.35
C PRO A 99 9.44 21.47 -0.81
N LEU A 100 8.47 20.54 -0.88
CA LEU A 100 8.71 19.16 -1.35
C LEU A 100 9.05 19.11 -2.85
N LEU A 101 8.43 19.98 -3.66
CA LEU A 101 8.74 20.17 -5.08
C LEU A 101 10.20 20.63 -5.28
N ARG A 102 10.69 21.54 -4.42
CA ARG A 102 12.10 21.98 -4.40
C ARG A 102 13.02 20.86 -3.93
N ARG A 103 12.68 20.16 -2.83
CA ARG A 103 13.44 19.02 -2.30
C ARG A 103 13.68 17.97 -3.38
N TYR A 104 12.60 17.50 -4.01
CA TYR A 104 12.66 16.52 -5.09
C TYR A 104 13.60 16.94 -6.22
N SER A 105 13.53 18.21 -6.65
CA SER A 105 14.25 18.68 -7.84
C SER A 105 15.68 19.19 -7.60
N CYS A 106 16.02 19.60 -6.38
CA CYS A 106 17.27 20.31 -6.08
C CYS A 106 18.19 19.59 -5.08
N ALA A 107 17.76 18.48 -4.49
CA ALA A 107 18.57 17.65 -3.61
C ALA A 107 19.62 16.85 -4.39
N LEU A 108 20.91 17.11 -4.12
CA LEU A 108 22.03 16.49 -4.83
C LEU A 108 22.09 14.97 -4.60
N GLU A 109 21.72 14.51 -3.41
CA GLU A 109 21.64 13.10 -3.04
C GLU A 109 20.61 12.30 -3.88
N LEU A 110 19.63 12.97 -4.49
CA LEU A 110 18.65 12.33 -5.37
C LEU A 110 19.15 12.11 -6.80
N THR A 111 20.34 12.59 -7.17
CA THR A 111 20.87 12.52 -8.55
C THR A 111 20.86 11.08 -9.10
N LEU A 112 21.30 10.09 -8.30
CA LEU A 112 21.29 8.69 -8.72
C LEU A 112 19.87 8.13 -8.89
N ALA A 113 18.92 8.54 -8.04
CA ALA A 113 17.52 8.14 -8.16
C ALA A 113 16.85 8.77 -9.39
N HIS A 114 17.16 10.04 -9.69
CA HIS A 114 16.75 10.71 -10.92
C HIS A 114 17.28 10.00 -12.17
N HIS A 115 18.52 9.50 -12.15
CA HIS A 115 19.05 8.66 -13.24
C HIS A 115 18.42 7.26 -13.33
N VAL A 116 17.71 6.77 -12.30
CA VAL A 116 16.87 5.57 -12.43
C VAL A 116 15.55 5.93 -13.13
N VAL A 117 14.90 7.02 -12.70
CA VAL A 117 13.66 7.54 -13.30
C VAL A 117 13.82 7.93 -14.77
N ASP A 118 14.97 8.47 -15.18
CA ASP A 118 15.24 8.78 -16.60
C ASP A 118 15.48 7.53 -17.46
N ARG A 119 16.17 6.51 -16.92
CA ARG A 119 16.53 5.28 -17.66
C ARG A 119 15.37 4.30 -17.78
N ALA A 120 14.52 4.23 -16.76
CA ALA A 120 13.27 3.50 -16.78
C ALA A 120 12.14 4.53 -16.62
N PRO A 121 11.61 5.12 -17.72
CA PRO A 121 10.75 6.32 -17.71
C PRO A 121 9.40 6.07 -17.05
N ASN A 122 9.42 6.08 -15.72
CA ASN A 122 8.41 5.61 -14.78
C ASN A 122 8.90 5.95 -13.35
N CYS A 123 8.13 5.60 -12.32
CA CYS A 123 8.56 5.59 -10.91
C CYS A 123 8.92 6.97 -10.33
N GLU A 124 8.60 8.07 -11.00
CA GLU A 124 8.82 9.43 -10.48
C GLU A 124 7.95 9.71 -9.24
N ASP A 125 6.78 9.09 -9.19
CA ASP A 125 5.83 9.15 -8.08
C ASP A 125 6.20 8.26 -6.89
N ILE A 126 6.84 7.11 -7.16
CA ILE A 126 7.52 6.30 -6.16
C ILE A 126 8.64 7.14 -5.52
N LEU A 127 9.49 7.78 -6.31
CA LEU A 127 10.56 8.64 -5.79
C LEU A 127 9.99 9.83 -5.00
N MET A 128 8.94 10.49 -5.49
CA MET A 128 8.24 11.55 -4.73
C MET A 128 7.69 11.05 -3.40
N SER A 129 7.14 9.84 -3.36
CA SER A 129 6.64 9.20 -2.13
C SER A 129 7.77 8.88 -1.13
N PHE A 130 8.95 8.47 -1.61
CA PHE A 130 10.14 8.32 -0.77
C PHE A 130 10.65 9.65 -0.22
N VAL A 131 10.76 10.69 -1.06
CA VAL A 131 11.19 12.02 -0.62
C VAL A 131 10.21 12.60 0.41
N ALA A 132 8.90 12.42 0.20
CA ALA A 132 7.89 12.80 1.18
C ALA A 132 8.09 12.09 2.53
N ALA A 133 8.30 10.77 2.52
CA ALA A 133 8.49 10.00 3.75
C ALA A 133 9.79 10.38 4.50
N VAL A 134 10.89 10.67 3.78
CA VAL A 134 12.17 11.11 4.37
C VAL A 134 12.06 12.50 5.00
N ASP A 135 11.38 13.44 4.32
CA ASP A 135 11.14 14.79 4.83
C ASP A 135 9.98 14.86 5.87
N GLY A 136 9.45 13.71 6.32
CA GLY A 136 8.37 13.65 7.32
C GLY A 136 6.99 14.12 6.83
N VAL A 137 6.82 14.30 5.52
CA VAL A 137 5.57 14.72 4.88
C VAL A 137 4.58 13.56 4.84
N GLU A 138 3.38 13.77 5.36
CA GLU A 138 2.37 12.73 5.46
C GLU A 138 1.76 12.36 4.10
N LEU A 139 1.81 11.08 3.73
CA LEU A 139 1.02 10.55 2.61
C LEU A 139 -0.45 10.45 3.04
N VAL A 140 -1.35 11.13 2.34
CA VAL A 140 -2.80 11.11 2.62
C VAL A 140 -3.57 10.67 1.38
N LEU A 141 -4.15 9.47 1.43
CA LEU A 141 -5.11 9.00 0.44
C LEU A 141 -6.50 9.58 0.72
N VAL A 142 -7.12 10.19 -0.29
CA VAL A 142 -8.52 10.64 -0.28
C VAL A 142 -9.33 9.73 -1.19
N GLU A 143 -10.44 9.18 -0.69
CA GLU A 143 -11.42 8.48 -1.51
C GLU A 143 -12.52 9.41 -2.00
N GLY A 144 -13.02 9.19 -3.22
CA GLY A 144 -14.06 10.03 -3.82
C GLY A 144 -14.90 9.29 -4.84
N LYS A 145 -16.23 9.36 -4.70
CA LYS A 145 -17.16 8.81 -5.70
C LYS A 145 -16.98 9.54 -7.03
N GLY A 146 -16.81 8.77 -8.11
CA GLY A 146 -16.66 9.28 -9.48
C GLY A 146 -15.24 9.69 -9.89
N VAL A 147 -14.25 9.58 -9.01
CA VAL A 147 -12.83 9.71 -9.38
C VAL A 147 -12.46 8.59 -10.36
N ARG A 148 -11.83 8.93 -11.49
CA ARG A 148 -11.52 7.98 -12.57
C ARG A 148 -10.15 8.24 -13.20
N ASP A 149 -9.50 7.16 -13.59
CA ASP A 149 -8.26 7.14 -14.35
C ASP A 149 -8.55 6.36 -15.65
N TRP A 150 -8.35 6.97 -16.81
CA TRP A 150 -8.80 6.44 -18.11
C TRP A 150 -7.73 5.61 -18.82
N GLY A 151 -6.44 5.83 -18.55
CA GLY A 151 -5.35 5.04 -19.12
C GLY A 151 -5.30 3.61 -18.57
N ASN A 152 -5.62 3.42 -17.29
CA ASN A 152 -5.69 2.10 -16.64
C ASN A 152 -6.71 1.17 -17.34
N PRO A 153 -6.26 0.06 -17.98
CA PRO A 153 -7.15 -0.79 -18.77
C PRO A 153 -8.29 -1.45 -17.98
N ARG A 154 -8.20 -1.51 -16.65
CA ARG A 154 -9.26 -2.02 -15.76
C ARG A 154 -10.50 -1.10 -15.74
N ASN A 155 -10.32 0.18 -16.06
CA ASN A 155 -11.36 1.21 -16.01
C ASN A 155 -12.03 1.44 -17.38
N ARG A 156 -11.61 0.71 -18.42
CA ARG A 156 -12.29 0.68 -19.73
C ARG A 156 -13.63 -0.06 -19.60
N PRO A 157 -14.73 0.45 -20.17
CA PRO A 157 -16.00 -0.27 -20.15
C PRO A 157 -15.88 -1.59 -20.92
N CYS A 158 -16.26 -2.70 -20.29
CA CYS A 158 -16.35 -4.00 -20.95
C CYS A 158 -17.48 -3.97 -21.99
N ARG A 159 -17.15 -3.65 -23.25
CA ARG A 159 -18.07 -3.88 -24.39
C ARG A 159 -18.43 -5.37 -24.40
N ARG A 160 -19.73 -5.68 -24.54
CA ARG A 160 -20.26 -7.05 -24.69
C ARG A 160 -19.93 -7.62 -26.08
N GLN A 161 -18.66 -7.81 -26.39
CA GLN A 161 -18.18 -8.53 -27.57
C GLN A 161 -17.21 -9.63 -27.12
N ARG A 162 -17.29 -10.79 -27.80
CA ARG A 162 -16.51 -11.98 -27.44
C ARG A 162 -15.07 -11.81 -27.93
N GLY A 163 -14.12 -11.66 -27.01
CA GLY A 163 -12.68 -11.72 -27.31
C GLY A 163 -11.84 -10.70 -26.57
N SER A 164 -10.87 -11.18 -25.80
CA SER A 164 -9.68 -10.44 -25.32
C SER A 164 -9.89 -9.03 -24.73
N CYS A 165 -10.74 -8.89 -23.71
CA CYS A 165 -10.62 -7.76 -22.79
C CYS A 165 -9.43 -7.99 -21.82
N GLY A 166 -8.61 -6.93 -21.60
CA GLY A 166 -7.29 -7.03 -20.95
C GLY A 166 -7.27 -7.53 -19.50
N CYS A 167 -8.43 -7.72 -18.87
CA CYS A 167 -8.54 -8.36 -17.56
C CYS A 167 -7.98 -9.79 -17.54
N GLY A 168 -7.92 -10.50 -18.68
CA GLY A 168 -7.38 -11.87 -18.77
C GLY A 168 -5.93 -12.01 -18.27
N TRP A 169 -5.06 -11.04 -18.54
CA TRP A 169 -3.67 -11.03 -18.05
C TRP A 169 -3.61 -10.78 -16.54
N TRP A 170 -4.40 -9.83 -16.04
CA TRP A 170 -4.45 -9.52 -14.61
C TRP A 170 -5.06 -10.66 -13.79
N TRP A 171 -6.07 -11.36 -14.32
CA TRP A 171 -6.60 -12.57 -13.69
C TRP A 171 -5.54 -13.67 -13.57
N ARG A 172 -4.66 -13.85 -14.58
CA ARG A 172 -3.51 -14.77 -14.50
C ARG A 172 -2.54 -14.35 -13.39
N GLN A 173 -2.06 -13.10 -13.38
CA GLN A 173 -1.17 -12.60 -12.32
C GLN A 173 -1.79 -12.70 -10.90
N ARG A 174 -3.09 -12.38 -10.75
CA ARG A 174 -3.79 -12.48 -9.46
C ARG A 174 -3.93 -13.94 -9.01
N GLN A 175 -4.29 -14.85 -9.92
CA GLN A 175 -4.32 -16.29 -9.66
C GLN A 175 -2.93 -16.78 -9.25
N GLU A 176 -1.88 -16.34 -9.92
CA GLU A 176 -0.50 -16.74 -9.62
C GLU A 176 -0.02 -16.22 -8.25
N HIS A 177 -0.27 -14.95 -7.92
CA HIS A 177 0.03 -14.40 -6.60
C HIS A 177 -0.72 -15.13 -5.47
N VAL A 178 -2.00 -15.46 -5.69
CA VAL A 178 -2.79 -16.27 -4.74
C VAL A 178 -2.25 -17.71 -4.63
N ARG A 179 -1.80 -18.32 -5.72
CA ARG A 179 -1.12 -19.63 -5.71
C ARG A 179 0.20 -19.56 -4.92
N ARG A 180 1.05 -18.55 -5.18
CA ARG A 180 2.31 -18.31 -4.46
C ARG A 180 2.08 -18.13 -2.95
N ARG A 181 1.12 -17.30 -2.51
CA ARG A 181 0.77 -17.16 -1.08
C ARG A 181 0.20 -18.45 -0.47
N ARG A 182 -0.59 -19.25 -1.21
CA ARG A 182 -1.04 -20.59 -0.76
C ARG A 182 0.11 -21.59 -0.63
N GLN A 183 1.11 -21.52 -1.52
CA GLN A 183 2.30 -22.38 -1.48
C GLN A 183 3.21 -22.01 -0.31
N GLN A 184 3.49 -20.73 -0.08
CA GLN A 184 4.23 -20.24 1.10
C GLN A 184 3.57 -20.67 2.43
N ARG A 185 2.23 -20.56 2.55
CA ARG A 185 1.51 -21.06 3.73
C ARG A 185 1.63 -22.58 3.92
N ARG A 186 1.66 -23.36 2.83
CA ARG A 186 1.89 -24.82 2.88
C ARG A 186 3.33 -25.22 3.21
N LEU A 187 4.31 -24.37 2.92
CA LEU A 187 5.70 -24.58 3.32
C LEU A 187 5.89 -24.30 4.82
N ARG A 188 5.42 -23.14 5.30
CA ARG A 188 5.41 -22.80 6.74
C ARG A 188 4.73 -23.88 7.59
N ALA A 189 3.54 -24.33 7.19
CA ALA A 189 2.83 -25.40 7.88
C ALA A 189 3.54 -26.78 7.84
N LYS A 190 4.50 -26.99 6.93
CA LYS A 190 5.38 -28.18 6.90
C LYS A 190 6.61 -28.01 7.78
N GLU A 191 7.16 -26.80 7.87
CA GLU A 191 8.27 -26.45 8.76
C GLU A 191 7.80 -26.51 10.23
N GLU A 192 6.69 -25.84 10.54
CA GLU A 192 5.99 -25.87 11.83
C GLU A 192 5.51 -27.30 12.20
N GLY A 193 5.07 -28.09 11.20
CA GLY A 193 4.66 -29.49 11.38
C GLY A 193 5.82 -30.50 11.44
N GLY A 194 7.05 -30.10 11.10
CA GLY A 194 8.20 -31.00 10.96
C GLY A 194 8.81 -31.45 12.29
N GLY A 195 8.70 -30.63 13.34
CA GLY A 195 9.23 -30.94 14.68
C GLY A 195 8.39 -31.93 15.51
N GLY A 196 7.29 -32.45 14.97
CA GLY A 196 6.28 -33.24 15.69
C GLY A 196 6.62 -34.71 15.94
N GLY A 197 7.70 -35.00 16.67
CA GLY A 197 8.10 -36.37 17.03
C GLY A 197 6.99 -37.18 17.74
N ARG A 198 6.67 -38.38 17.22
CA ARG A 198 5.50 -39.20 17.64
C ARG A 198 5.56 -39.73 19.09
N ARG A 199 5.28 -38.91 20.11
CA ARG A 199 4.90 -39.41 21.44
C ARG A 199 3.40 -39.73 21.52
N ARG A 200 3.03 -40.98 21.23
CA ARG A 200 1.68 -41.55 21.43
C ARG A 200 1.30 -41.62 22.91
N ARG A 201 0.85 -40.51 23.52
CA ARG A 201 0.11 -40.57 24.80
C ARG A 201 -1.27 -41.21 24.56
N ARG A 202 -1.40 -42.51 24.87
CA ARG A 202 -2.68 -43.23 24.91
C ARG A 202 -3.53 -42.70 26.07
N THR A 203 -4.42 -41.74 25.82
CA THR A 203 -5.49 -41.37 26.75
C THR A 203 -6.57 -42.46 26.76
N ARG A 204 -6.40 -43.48 27.62
CA ARG A 204 -7.42 -44.51 27.86
C ARG A 204 -8.63 -43.89 28.57
N LYS A 205 -9.66 -43.55 27.79
CA LYS A 205 -10.99 -43.14 28.27
C LYS A 205 -11.66 -44.31 29.01
N TRP A 206 -11.52 -44.37 30.33
CA TRP A 206 -12.28 -45.31 31.15
C TRP A 206 -13.74 -44.86 31.26
N ARG A 207 -14.67 -45.77 30.92
CA ARG A 207 -16.02 -45.82 31.50
C ARG A 207 -15.99 -46.90 32.58
N GLY A 208 -16.75 -46.71 33.65
CA GLY A 208 -16.62 -47.50 34.89
C GLY A 208 -17.19 -48.92 34.82
N GLY A 209 -16.81 -49.72 35.83
CA GLY A 209 -17.30 -51.05 36.17
C GLY A 209 -16.88 -51.39 37.61
N ARG A 210 -17.67 -52.23 38.29
CA ARG A 210 -17.47 -52.71 39.68
C ARG A 210 -16.45 -53.89 39.73
N ARG A 211 -15.93 -54.33 40.89
CA ARG A 211 -16.29 -53.98 42.29
C ARG A 211 -15.21 -53.19 43.07
N GLU A 212 -14.17 -53.69 43.74
CA GLU A 212 -13.68 -55.05 44.07
C GLU A 212 -12.92 -55.00 45.42
N GLU A 213 -12.64 -56.15 46.04
CA GLU A 213 -11.82 -56.32 47.27
C GLU A 213 -10.31 -56.47 46.92
N GLU A 214 -9.30 -56.34 47.81
CA GLU A 214 -9.23 -56.60 49.27
C GLU A 214 -8.43 -55.55 50.08
N GLU A 215 -8.73 -55.49 51.40
CA GLU A 215 -7.92 -55.23 52.62
C GLU A 215 -6.69 -54.27 52.69
N GLY A 216 -6.41 -53.71 53.88
CA GLY A 216 -5.22 -52.85 54.07
C GLY A 216 -4.95 -52.11 55.41
N GLY A 217 -5.86 -52.09 56.40
CA GLY A 217 -5.58 -51.81 57.82
C GLY A 217 -5.11 -50.41 58.32
N GLY A 218 -6.00 -49.71 59.06
CA GLY A 218 -5.67 -48.76 60.16
C GLY A 218 -5.17 -47.33 59.81
N GLY A 219 -5.51 -46.27 60.56
CA GLY A 219 -6.50 -46.14 61.65
C GLY A 219 -6.43 -44.75 62.37
N ARG A 220 -7.58 -44.29 62.91
CA ARG A 220 -7.87 -43.23 63.94
C ARG A 220 -6.81 -42.12 64.20
N ARG A 221 -7.13 -40.81 64.24
CA ARG A 221 -8.19 -40.06 64.99
C ARG A 221 -8.55 -38.75 64.24
N GLU A 222 -9.74 -38.11 64.35
CA GLU A 222 -10.34 -37.33 65.47
C GLU A 222 -9.38 -36.23 66.00
N GLU A 223 -9.73 -34.98 66.33
CA GLU A 223 -10.91 -34.09 66.18
C GLU A 223 -10.42 -32.64 66.52
N LYS A 224 -11.06 -31.47 66.31
CA LYS A 224 -12.36 -30.93 65.79
C LYS A 224 -12.03 -29.83 64.73
N MET A 225 -12.90 -29.03 64.07
CA MET A 225 -14.31 -28.59 64.20
C MET A 225 -14.64 -27.42 65.17
N MET A 226 -14.18 -26.19 64.84
CA MET A 226 -14.98 -24.94 64.82
C MET A 226 -14.27 -23.86 63.99
#